data_AF-A0A7D8UE06-F1
#
_entry.id   AF-A0A7D8UE06-F1
#
_cell.length_a   1.000
_cell.length_b   1.000
_cell.length_c   1.000
_cell.angle_alpha   90.00
_cell.angle_beta   90.00
_cell.angle_gamma   90.00
#
_symmetry.space_group_name_H-M   'P 1'
#
loop_
_entity.id
_entity.type
_entity.pdbx_description
1 polymer ?
#
loop_
_entity_poly.entity_id
_entity_poly.type
_entity_poly.pdbx_seq_one_letter_code
_entity_poly.pdbx_strand_id
1 'polypeptide(L)'
;MTTENGGRLYPISSGYRPQFRYLGRNNDVSITLHDAESVSPGKCVTADLTFFRPELQRNRLQIGAVFSLAEGARDVANGVVLEIHDPEMLSADIVQSE
;
A
#
# COMPACT_ATOMS: atom_id res chain seq x y z
N MET A 1 1.51 7.52 -9.13
CA MET A 1 1.86 8.95 -9.34
C MET A 1 2.73 9.06 -10.58
N THR A 2 2.64 10.15 -11.35
CA THR A 2 3.55 10.41 -12.49
C THR A 2 4.90 10.90 -11.99
N THR A 3 5.93 10.81 -12.84
CA THR A 3 7.25 11.37 -12.56
C THR A 3 7.18 12.88 -12.26
N GLU A 4 6.38 13.62 -13.04
CA GLU A 4 6.19 15.07 -12.90
C GLU A 4 5.57 15.46 -11.56
N ASN A 5 4.73 14.59 -10.98
CA ASN A 5 4.08 14.80 -9.68
C ASN A 5 4.89 14.22 -8.51
N GLY A 6 6.21 14.09 -8.66
CA GLY A 6 7.11 13.63 -7.60
C GLY A 6 7.20 12.11 -7.44
N GLY A 7 6.58 11.33 -8.34
CA GLY A 7 6.67 9.89 -8.35
C GLY A 7 8.07 9.36 -8.70
N ARG A 8 8.15 8.04 -8.92
CA ARG A 8 9.40 7.41 -9.38
C ARG A 8 9.76 7.86 -10.80
N LEU A 9 11.06 7.84 -11.11
CA LEU A 9 11.55 8.00 -12.49
C LEU A 9 11.43 6.70 -13.29
N TYR A 10 11.63 5.56 -12.63
CA TYR A 10 11.71 4.24 -13.25
C TYR A 10 10.55 3.34 -12.82
N PRO A 11 10.16 2.37 -13.68
CA PRO A 11 9.19 1.34 -13.33
C PRO A 11 9.59 0.55 -12.08
N ILE A 12 8.60 -0.12 -11.47
CA ILE A 12 8.84 -1.12 -10.42
C ILE A 12 8.36 -2.49 -10.89
N SER A 13 8.92 -3.53 -10.29
CA SER A 13 8.55 -4.93 -10.48
C SER A 13 8.26 -5.58 -9.13
N SER A 14 7.75 -6.81 -9.16
CA SER A 14 7.59 -7.64 -7.95
C SER A 14 8.90 -7.72 -7.16
N GLY A 15 8.78 -7.72 -5.82
CA GLY A 15 9.91 -7.65 -4.90
C GLY A 15 10.36 -6.23 -4.54
N TYR A 16 9.75 -5.19 -5.15
CA TYR A 16 9.93 -3.81 -4.71
C TYR A 16 9.48 -3.64 -3.25
N ARG A 17 10.29 -2.94 -2.43
CA ARG A 17 10.09 -2.80 -0.98
C ARG A 17 9.93 -1.35 -0.49
N PRO A 18 8.78 -0.70 -0.73
CA PRO A 18 8.49 0.63 -0.19
C PRO A 18 7.99 0.59 1.25
N GLN A 19 7.83 1.79 1.82
CA GLN A 19 7.13 2.01 3.09
C GLN A 19 5.64 2.21 2.84
N PHE A 20 4.81 1.35 3.41
CA PHE A 20 3.37 1.57 3.53
C PHE A 20 3.09 2.56 4.66
N ARG A 21 2.45 3.68 4.32
CA ARG A 21 2.05 4.73 5.26
C ARG A 21 0.54 4.76 5.39
N TYR A 22 0.06 4.56 6.61
CA TYR A 22 -1.37 4.51 6.88
C TYR A 22 -1.68 4.88 8.33
N LEU A 23 -2.62 5.84 8.50
CA LEU A 23 -3.06 6.36 9.81
C LEU A 23 -1.89 6.67 10.77
N GLY A 24 -0.90 7.43 10.26
CA GLY A 24 0.27 7.87 11.02
C GLY A 24 1.29 6.79 11.37
N ARG A 25 1.17 5.57 10.81
CA ARG A 25 2.12 4.48 11.03
C ARG A 25 2.76 4.03 9.71
N ASN A 26 4.06 3.79 9.76
CA ASN A 26 4.83 3.26 8.64
C ASN A 26 5.13 1.77 8.86
N ASN A 27 5.13 1.01 7.78
CA ASN A 27 5.55 -0.39 7.77
C ASN A 27 6.20 -0.71 6.42
N ASP A 28 7.30 -1.43 6.41
CA ASP A 28 7.89 -1.88 5.15
C ASP A 28 7.02 -3.00 4.57
N VAL A 29 6.81 -2.98 3.25
CA VAL A 29 6.06 -4.01 2.53
C VAL A 29 6.88 -4.52 1.35
N SER A 30 6.66 -5.76 0.93
CA SER A 30 7.04 -6.20 -0.43
C SER A 30 5.82 -6.23 -1.33
N ILE A 31 6.00 -5.82 -2.59
CA ILE A 31 4.95 -5.82 -3.62
C ILE A 31 5.05 -7.08 -4.49
N THR A 32 3.91 -7.73 -4.75
CA THR A 32 3.75 -8.76 -5.78
C THR A 32 2.70 -8.32 -6.79
N LEU A 33 3.09 -8.12 -8.05
CA LEU A 33 2.20 -7.72 -9.14
C LEU A 33 1.46 -8.94 -9.70
N HIS A 34 0.16 -8.82 -10.00
CA HIS A 34 -0.66 -9.93 -10.50
C HIS A 34 -0.67 -10.04 -12.03
N ASP A 35 -0.75 -8.91 -12.74
CA ASP A 35 -0.99 -8.89 -14.20
C ASP A 35 0.11 -8.18 -15.01
N ALA A 36 1.26 -7.91 -14.39
CA ALA A 36 2.34 -7.18 -15.04
C ALA A 36 3.72 -7.56 -14.49
N GLU A 37 4.71 -7.67 -15.37
CA GLU A 37 6.12 -7.82 -14.95
C GLU A 37 6.69 -6.54 -14.34
N SER A 38 6.18 -5.38 -14.80
CA SER A 38 6.53 -4.08 -14.25
C SER A 38 5.41 -3.06 -14.43
N VAL A 39 5.38 -2.03 -13.57
CA VAL A 39 4.47 -0.90 -13.68
C VAL A 39 5.25 0.40 -13.78
N SER A 40 4.98 1.15 -14.86
CA SER A 40 5.59 2.46 -15.11
C SER A 40 4.95 3.56 -14.26
N PRO A 41 5.66 4.67 -13.97
CA PRO A 41 5.07 5.84 -13.33
C PRO A 41 3.79 6.30 -14.05
N GLY A 42 2.79 6.72 -13.28
CA GLY A 42 1.49 7.16 -13.79
C GLY A 42 0.51 6.06 -14.18
N LYS A 43 0.89 4.78 -14.12
CA LYS A 43 -0.02 3.65 -14.36
C LYS A 43 -0.55 3.07 -13.05
N CYS A 44 -1.70 2.40 -13.15
CA CYS A 44 -2.32 1.67 -12.05
C CYS A 44 -2.10 0.16 -12.25
N VAL A 45 -2.04 -0.59 -11.16
CA VAL A 45 -1.91 -2.04 -11.15
C VAL A 45 -2.54 -2.58 -9.86
N THR A 46 -3.06 -3.80 -9.91
CA THR A 46 -3.44 -4.55 -8.71
C THR A 46 -2.25 -5.37 -8.24
N ALA A 47 -1.97 -5.31 -6.94
CA ALA A 47 -0.81 -5.97 -6.36
C ALA A 47 -1.08 -6.37 -4.91
N ASP A 48 -0.46 -7.46 -4.48
CA ASP A 48 -0.42 -7.84 -3.08
C ASP A 48 0.69 -7.10 -2.36
N LEU A 49 0.40 -6.69 -1.12
CA LEU A 49 1.37 -6.11 -0.20
C LEU A 49 1.57 -7.06 0.98
N THR A 50 2.80 -7.52 1.16
CA THR A 50 3.17 -8.33 2.33
C THR A 50 3.90 -7.45 3.34
N PHE A 51 3.33 -7.26 4.52
CA PHE A 51 3.94 -6.49 5.60
C PHE A 51 5.15 -7.21 6.21
N PHE A 52 6.26 -6.48 6.37
CA PHE A 52 7.43 -6.99 7.08
C PHE A 52 7.17 -7.16 8.58
N ARG A 53 6.37 -6.26 9.17
CA ARG A 53 5.91 -6.32 10.57
C ARG A 53 4.39 -6.37 10.63
N PRO A 54 3.75 -7.50 10.32
CA PRO A 54 2.28 -7.61 10.21
C PRO A 54 1.55 -7.18 11.50
N GLU A 55 2.16 -7.40 12.66
CA GLU A 55 1.62 -7.01 13.97
C GLU A 55 1.40 -5.50 14.13
N LEU A 56 2.08 -4.66 13.31
CA LEU A 56 1.85 -3.22 13.33
C LEU A 56 0.52 -2.82 12.68
N GLN A 57 -0.10 -3.72 11.90
CA GLN A 57 -1.33 -3.50 11.15
C GLN A 57 -2.53 -4.32 11.68
N ARG A 58 -2.35 -5.09 12.77
CA ARG A 58 -3.45 -5.78 13.44
C ARG A 58 -4.56 -4.80 13.81
N ASN A 59 -5.81 -5.14 13.48
CA ASN A 59 -7.02 -4.35 13.73
C ASN A 59 -7.01 -2.92 13.15
N ARG A 60 -6.37 -2.67 12.00
CA ARG A 60 -6.24 -1.30 11.45
C ARG A 60 -6.77 -1.14 10.04
N LEU A 61 -6.67 -2.16 9.20
CA LEU A 61 -6.98 -2.04 7.77
C LEU A 61 -8.48 -2.18 7.51
N GLN A 62 -8.97 -1.42 6.55
CA GLN A 62 -10.36 -1.46 6.07
C GLN A 62 -10.36 -1.59 4.56
N ILE A 63 -11.28 -2.38 4.01
CA ILE A 63 -11.54 -2.38 2.56
C ILE A 63 -12.05 -0.99 2.17
N GLY A 64 -11.52 -0.46 1.07
CA GLY A 64 -11.78 0.91 0.62
C GLY A 64 -10.88 1.97 1.26
N ALA A 65 -10.08 1.62 2.26
CA ALA A 65 -9.15 2.58 2.87
C ALA A 65 -8.08 3.04 1.88
N VAL A 66 -7.80 4.33 1.88
CA VAL A 66 -6.72 4.93 1.10
C VAL A 66 -5.42 4.89 1.90
N PHE A 67 -4.32 4.56 1.23
CA PHE A 67 -2.97 4.57 1.80
C PHE A 67 -1.96 5.14 0.81
N SER A 68 -0.76 5.43 1.30
CA SER A 68 0.36 5.89 0.47
C SER A 68 1.54 4.93 0.59
N LEU A 69 2.29 4.78 -0.49
CA LEU A 69 3.59 4.11 -0.52
C LEU A 69 4.68 5.16 -0.64
N ALA A 70 5.75 5.02 0.14
CA ALA A 70 6.82 6.00 0.23
C ALA A 70 8.22 5.39 0.06
N GLU A 71 9.15 6.22 -0.37
CA GLU A 71 10.59 6.00 -0.33
C GLU A 71 11.25 7.09 0.53
N GLY A 72 11.72 6.71 1.72
CA GLY A 72 12.23 7.67 2.69
C GLY A 72 11.14 8.69 3.06
N ALA A 73 11.40 9.98 2.85
CA ALA A 73 10.44 11.04 3.17
C ALA A 73 9.32 11.21 2.12
N ARG A 74 9.48 10.67 0.92
CA ARG A 74 8.68 11.01 -0.26
C ARG A 74 7.63 9.94 -0.58
N ASP A 75 6.38 10.35 -0.76
CA ASP A 75 5.34 9.46 -1.27
C ASP A 75 5.51 9.27 -2.79
N VAL A 76 5.40 8.02 -3.25
CA VAL A 76 5.65 7.62 -4.65
C VAL A 76 4.43 6.97 -5.30
N ALA A 77 3.46 6.51 -4.50
CA ALA A 77 2.18 6.02 -4.97
C ALA A 77 1.09 6.20 -3.91
N ASN A 78 -0.17 6.21 -4.36
CA ASN A 78 -1.35 6.07 -3.51
C ASN A 78 -2.07 4.79 -3.93
N GLY A 79 -2.74 4.15 -2.98
CA GLY A 79 -3.50 2.93 -3.21
C GLY A 79 -4.80 2.92 -2.44
N VAL A 80 -5.68 2.00 -2.83
CA VAL A 80 -6.92 1.68 -2.14
C VAL A 80 -6.87 0.21 -1.77
N VAL A 81 -7.23 -0.14 -0.54
CA VAL A 81 -7.30 -1.54 -0.10
C VAL A 81 -8.52 -2.18 -0.77
N LEU A 82 -8.28 -3.18 -1.63
CA LEU A 82 -9.35 -3.91 -2.32
C LEU A 82 -9.79 -5.15 -1.53
N GLU A 83 -8.83 -5.83 -0.90
CA GLU A 83 -9.03 -7.06 -0.15
C GLU A 83 -8.00 -7.14 0.99
N ILE A 84 -8.33 -7.86 2.07
CA ILE A 84 -7.44 -8.12 3.21
C ILE A 84 -7.39 -9.63 3.42
N HIS A 85 -6.21 -10.23 3.17
CA HIS A 85 -6.05 -11.69 3.21
C HIS A 85 -5.87 -12.23 4.63
N ASP A 86 -5.35 -11.40 5.56
CA ASP A 86 -5.17 -11.75 6.97
C ASP A 86 -6.29 -11.11 7.81
N PRO A 87 -7.24 -11.90 8.34
CA PRO A 87 -8.35 -11.38 9.12
C PRO A 87 -7.93 -10.63 10.39
N GLU A 88 -6.74 -10.89 10.95
CA GLU A 88 -6.26 -10.15 12.13
C GLU A 88 -5.97 -8.68 11.81
N MET A 89 -5.77 -8.33 10.54
CA MET A 89 -5.52 -6.95 10.12
C MET A 89 -6.78 -6.12 9.96
N LEU A 90 -7.95 -6.75 9.82
CA LEU A 90 -9.24 -6.08 9.67
C LEU A 90 -9.54 -5.24 10.92
N SER A 91 -9.80 -3.95 10.74
CA SER A 91 -10.34 -3.14 11.83
C SER A 91 -11.72 -3.67 12.20
N ALA A 92 -12.01 -3.80 13.50
CA ALA A 92 -13.39 -3.92 13.94
C ALA A 92 -14.12 -2.63 13.58
N ASP A 93 -15.25 -2.73 12.87
CA ASP A 93 -16.12 -1.59 12.58
C ASP A 93 -16.41 -0.84 13.89
N ILE A 94 -15.90 0.38 14.03
CA ILE A 94 -16.55 1.34 14.92
C ILE A 94 -17.81 1.72 14.16
N VAL A 95 -18.90 1.04 14.47
CA VAL A 95 -20.25 1.52 14.14
C VAL A 95 -20.29 2.94 14.69
N GLN A 96 -20.14 3.95 13.82
CA GLN A 96 -20.50 5.31 14.15
C GLN A 96 -22.02 5.28 14.35
N SER A 97 -22.41 5.09 15.60
CA SER A 97 -23.74 5.45 16.06
C SER A 97 -23.77 6.98 16.04
N GLU A 98 -24.49 7.54 15.07
CA GLU A 98 -25.35 8.73 15.20
C GLU A 98 -26.16 8.95 13.91
#